data_AF-H0HY22-F1
#
_entry.id   AF-H0HY22-F1
#
_cell.length_a   1.000
_cell.length_b   1.000
_cell.length_c   1.000
_cell.angle_alpha   90.00
_cell.angle_beta   90.00
_cell.angle_gamma   90.00
#
_symmetry.space_group_name_H-M   'P 1'
#
loop_
_entity.id
_entity.type
_entity.pdbx_description
1 polymer ?
#
loop_
_entity_poly.entity_id
_entity_poly.type
_entity_poly.pdbx_seq_one_letter_code
_entity_poly.pdbx_strand_id
1 'polypeptide(L)'
;MTKLKLGRISDEKPVKVTIELSAALHGDLVAYAEVLARETRQEISDPLKLIAPMLARFMLTDRGFAKARKAQNKAQTNSPDT
;
A
#
# COMPACT_ATOMS: atom_id res chain seq x y z
N MET A 1 -22.93 1.38 1.81
CA MET A 1 -22.13 2.06 0.77
C MET A 1 -20.69 2.17 1.27
N THR A 2 -19.88 1.13 1.06
CA THR A 2 -18.49 1.04 1.54
C THR A 2 -17.57 1.80 0.60
N LYS A 3 -17.15 3.00 0.99
CA LYS A 3 -16.22 3.84 0.24
C LYS A 3 -14.83 3.19 0.18
N LEU A 4 -14.29 3.00 -1.02
CA LEU A 4 -12.93 2.48 -1.23
C LEU A 4 -11.89 3.40 -0.59
N LYS A 5 -10.85 2.79 0.00
CA LYS A 5 -9.92 3.43 0.94
C LYS A 5 -8.67 4.06 0.29
N LEU A 6 -8.56 4.02 -1.03
CA LEU A 6 -7.41 4.55 -1.78
C LEU A 6 -7.63 6.04 -2.11
N GLY A 7 -6.62 6.86 -1.80
CA GLY A 7 -6.55 8.29 -2.14
C GLY A 7 -5.42 8.56 -3.16
N ARG A 8 -5.14 9.85 -3.45
CA ARG A 8 -4.13 10.28 -4.43
C ARG A 8 -2.76 9.60 -4.21
N ILE A 9 -2.15 9.15 -5.30
CA ILE A 9 -0.84 8.47 -5.33
C ILE A 9 0.27 9.51 -5.09
N SER A 10 1.27 9.18 -4.26
CA SER A 10 2.38 10.07 -3.85
C SER A 10 3.59 9.96 -4.78
N ASP A 11 4.29 11.08 -5.02
CA ASP A 11 5.45 11.24 -5.94
C ASP A 11 6.84 10.94 -5.30
N GLU A 12 6.95 9.96 -4.39
CA GLU A 12 8.26 9.60 -3.80
C GLU A 12 9.15 8.79 -4.77
N LYS A 13 10.49 8.89 -4.60
CA LYS A 13 11.47 8.18 -5.45
C LYS A 13 11.22 6.66 -5.37
N PRO A 14 10.82 6.00 -6.47
CA PRO A 14 10.39 4.61 -6.40
C PRO A 14 11.58 3.67 -6.24
N VAL A 15 11.45 2.72 -5.31
CA VAL A 15 12.33 1.55 -5.24
C VAL A 15 11.69 0.44 -6.07
N LYS A 16 12.42 -0.10 -7.05
CA LYS A 16 11.94 -1.22 -7.86
C LYS A 16 12.01 -2.51 -7.04
N VAL A 17 10.89 -3.22 -6.97
CA VAL A 17 10.77 -4.51 -6.30
C VAL A 17 10.13 -5.48 -7.29
N THR A 18 10.71 -6.68 -7.42
CA THR A 18 10.08 -7.78 -8.14
C THR A 18 9.22 -8.57 -7.15
N ILE A 19 7.98 -8.84 -7.51
CA ILE A 19 7.02 -9.59 -6.69
C ILE A 19 6.44 -10.75 -7.49
N GLU A 20 6.19 -11.85 -6.80
CA GLU A 20 5.45 -12.99 -7.34
C GLU A 20 4.06 -13.01 -6.73
N LEU A 21 3.03 -13.17 -7.56
CA LEU A 21 1.64 -13.26 -7.15
C LEU A 21 1.09 -14.59 -7.63
N SER A 22 0.20 -15.21 -6.84
CA SER A 22 -0.59 -16.33 -7.34
C SER A 22 -1.52 -15.85 -8.47
N ALA A 23 -1.85 -16.74 -9.41
CA ALA A 23 -2.76 -16.42 -10.51
C ALA A 23 -4.12 -15.92 -9.99
N ALA A 24 -4.62 -16.50 -8.89
CA ALA A 24 -5.87 -16.09 -8.25
C ALA A 24 -5.78 -14.63 -7.74
N LEU A 25 -4.71 -14.29 -7.01
CA LEU A 25 -4.54 -12.93 -6.49
C LEU A 25 -4.34 -11.89 -7.60
N HIS A 26 -3.65 -12.26 -8.68
CA HIS A 26 -3.57 -11.40 -9.86
C HIS A 26 -4.95 -11.17 -10.49
N GLY A 27 -5.77 -12.23 -10.64
CA GLY A 27 -7.14 -12.11 -11.14
C GLY A 27 -8.02 -11.20 -10.27
N ASP A 28 -7.94 -11.35 -8.94
CA ASP A 28 -8.65 -10.49 -8.00
C ASP A 28 -8.20 -9.02 -8.10
N LEU A 29 -6.90 -8.78 -8.33
CA LEU A 29 -6.35 -7.43 -8.50
C LEU A 29 -6.87 -6.76 -9.78
N VAL A 30 -6.97 -7.51 -10.88
CA VAL A 30 -7.58 -7.03 -12.13
C VAL A 30 -9.05 -6.67 -11.91
N ALA A 31 -9.83 -7.57 -11.31
CA ALA A 31 -11.23 -7.32 -11.01
C ALA A 31 -11.42 -6.10 -10.08
N TYR A 32 -10.56 -5.95 -9.08
CA TYR A 32 -10.56 -4.78 -8.20
C TYR A 32 -10.29 -3.48 -8.96
N ALA A 33 -9.32 -3.49 -9.89
CA ALA A 33 -9.01 -2.31 -10.71
C ALA A 33 -10.21 -1.90 -11.57
N GLU A 34 -10.93 -2.85 -12.17
CA GLU A 34 -12.13 -2.56 -12.95
C GLU A 34 -13.24 -1.92 -12.12
N VAL A 35 -13.49 -2.44 -10.92
CA VAL A 35 -14.50 -1.88 -10.01
C VAL A 35 -14.10 -0.46 -9.59
N LEU A 36 -12.84 -0.26 -9.18
CA LEU A 36 -12.34 1.05 -8.78
C LEU A 36 -12.40 2.06 -9.94
N ALA A 37 -12.07 1.65 -11.16
CA ALA A 37 -12.13 2.51 -12.34
C ALA A 37 -13.56 3.00 -12.62
N ARG A 38 -14.55 2.10 -12.48
CA ARG A 38 -15.98 2.45 -12.62
C ARG A 38 -16.43 3.42 -11.54
N GLU A 39 -16.05 3.18 -10.28
CA GLU A 39 -16.44 4.04 -9.16
C GLU A 39 -15.83 5.44 -9.25
N THR A 40 -14.58 5.54 -9.67
CA THR A 40 -13.82 6.80 -9.73
C THR A 40 -13.96 7.53 -11.07
N ARG A 41 -14.50 6.86 -12.09
CA ARG A 41 -14.48 7.31 -13.50
C ARG A 41 -13.07 7.63 -14.00
N GLN A 42 -12.08 6.93 -13.48
CA GLN A 42 -10.68 7.04 -13.89
C GLN A 42 -10.22 5.69 -14.42
N GLU A 43 -9.62 5.69 -15.60
CA GLU A 43 -9.05 4.47 -16.15
C GLU A 43 -7.83 4.03 -15.34
N ILE A 44 -7.77 2.74 -15.05
CA ILE A 44 -6.62 2.10 -14.41
C ILE A 44 -6.02 1.13 -15.42
N SER A 45 -5.08 1.63 -16.22
CA SER A 45 -4.47 0.88 -17.33
C SER A 45 -3.53 -0.24 -16.88
N ASP A 46 -3.04 -0.19 -15.65
CA ASP A 46 -2.16 -1.19 -15.07
C ASP A 46 -2.58 -1.50 -13.62
N PRO A 47 -3.24 -2.66 -13.37
CA PRO A 47 -3.63 -3.09 -12.04
C PRO A 47 -2.47 -3.20 -11.05
N LEU A 48 -1.23 -3.46 -11.51
CA LEU A 48 -0.06 -3.59 -10.64
C LEU A 48 0.32 -2.27 -9.96
N LYS A 49 -0.05 -1.13 -10.56
CA LYS A 49 0.15 0.20 -9.95
C LYS A 49 -0.67 0.39 -8.67
N LEU A 50 -1.65 -0.46 -8.40
CA LEU A 50 -2.43 -0.42 -7.16
C LEU A 50 -1.69 -1.02 -5.97
N ILE A 51 -0.69 -1.87 -6.20
CA ILE A 51 -0.01 -2.60 -5.13
C ILE A 51 0.69 -1.65 -4.16
N ALA A 52 1.46 -0.70 -4.67
CA ALA A 52 2.15 0.29 -3.85
C ALA A 52 1.20 1.11 -2.95
N PRO A 53 0.15 1.78 -3.48
CA PRO A 53 -0.77 2.55 -2.64
C PRO A 53 -1.64 1.65 -1.73
N MET A 54 -1.94 0.40 -2.11
CA MET A 54 -2.60 -0.56 -1.22
C MET A 54 -1.73 -0.93 -0.02
N LEU A 55 -0.44 -1.24 -0.23
CA LEU A 55 0.52 -1.53 0.84
C LEU A 55 0.72 -0.31 1.75
N ALA A 56 0.86 0.87 1.17
CA ALA A 56 0.96 2.11 1.95
C ALA A 56 -0.28 2.32 2.82
N ARG A 57 -1.49 2.10 2.27
CA ARG A 57 -2.74 2.21 3.04
C ARG A 57 -2.84 1.17 4.14
N PHE A 58 -2.41 -0.06 3.88
CA PHE A 58 -2.35 -1.12 4.87
C PHE A 58 -1.44 -0.71 6.05
N MET A 59 -0.19 -0.34 5.77
CA MET A 59 0.78 0.08 6.80
C MET A 59 0.29 1.31 7.59
N LEU A 60 -0.36 2.27 6.93
CA LEU A 60 -0.89 3.47 7.58
C LEU A 60 -2.02 3.15 8.56
N THR A 61 -2.83 2.12 8.27
CA THR A 61 -4.03 1.81 9.06
C THR A 61 -3.80 0.72 10.10
N ASP A 62 -2.70 -0.02 10.01
CA ASP A 62 -2.31 -1.02 11.00
C ASP A 62 -1.77 -0.36 12.29
N ARG A 63 -2.60 -0.37 13.34
CA ARG A 63 -2.24 0.15 14.66
C ARG A 63 -1.17 -0.67 15.36
N GLY A 64 -1.13 -1.99 15.11
CA GLY A 64 -0.11 -2.87 15.67
C GLY A 64 1.26 -2.50 15.11
N PHE A 65 1.34 -2.36 13.79
CA PHE A 65 2.53 -1.85 13.10
C PHE A 65 2.93 -0.45 13.60
N ALA A 66 1.98 0.48 13.71
CA ALA A 66 2.27 1.83 14.20
C ALA A 66 2.89 1.85 15.61
N LYS A 67 2.40 1.00 16.53
CA LYS A 67 2.96 0.85 17.88
C LYS A 67 4.38 0.27 17.85
N ALA A 68 4.58 -0.81 17.10
CA ALA A 68 5.88 -1.46 16.97
C ALA A 68 6.94 -0.51 16.40
N ARG A 69 6.62 0.20 15.31
CA ARG A 69 7.50 1.21 14.70
C ARG A 69 7.87 2.33 15.67
N LYS A 70 6.92 2.82 16.48
CA LYS A 70 7.20 3.84 17.50
C LYS A 70 8.14 3.33 18.59
N ALA A 71 7.99 2.07 19.01
CA ALA A 71 8.86 1.44 20.00
C ALA A 71 10.29 1.26 19.46
N GLN A 72 10.44 0.83 18.21
CA GLN A 72 11.74 0.71 17.55
C GLN A 72 12.44 2.06 17.41
N ASN A 73 11.73 3.10 16.96
CA ASN A 73 12.32 4.44 16.88
C ASN A 73 12.81 4.96 18.24
N LYS A 74 12.07 4.67 19.33
CA LYS A 74 12.51 5.00 20.69
C LYS A 74 13.74 4.23 21.13
N ALA A 75 13.87 2.96 20.74
CA ALA A 75 15.05 2.17 21.04
C ALA A 75 16.29 2.71 20.29
N GLN A 76 16.13 3.10 19.02
CA GLN A 76 17.20 3.69 18.22
C GLN A 76 17.70 5.05 18.75
N THR A 77 16.80 5.90 19.28
CA THR A 77 17.19 7.20 19.86
C THR A 77 17.80 7.10 21.26
N ASN A 78 17.65 5.93 21.92
CA ASN A 78 18.13 5.70 23.28
C ASN A 78 19.41 4.86 23.33
N SER A 79 19.98 4.49 22.17
CA SER A 79 21.33 3.95 22.12
C SER A 79 22.33 5.07 22.44
N PRO A 80 23.12 4.98 23.52
CA PRO A 80 24.24 5.89 23.72
C PRO A 80 25.26 5.63 22.63
N ASP A 81 25.80 6.69 22.02
CA ASP A 81 27.04 6.61 21.24
C ASP A 81 28.06 5.81 22.05
N THR A 82 28.50 4.67 21.50
CA THR A 82 29.76 4.01 21.88
C THR A 82 30.85 4.47 20.95
#